data_AF-L1IS71-F1
#
_entry.id   AF-L1IS71-F1
#
_cell.length_a   1.000
_cell.length_b   1.000
_cell.length_c   1.000
_cell.angle_alpha   90.00
_cell.angle_beta   90.00
_cell.angle_gamma   90.00
#
_symmetry.space_group_name_H-M   'P 1'
#
loop_
_entity.id
_entity.type
_entity.pdbx_description
1 polymer ?
#
loop_
_entity_poly.entity_id
_entity_poly.type
_entity_poly.pdbx_seq_one_letter_code
_entity_poly.pdbx_strand_id
1 'polypeptide(L)'
;MSTGEGERKRRCLYEVLGVEKDATADDLKLAYRKAALKWHPDKNADNVEEATEIFKEITNAYTVLSDPNERAWYDSHREQILRGGDGTEEEGDCGIDLFQFFSSTCYKGYGDEEDGFFSVYRKVFEQIDELEEGEEEVGTYHDAPPSFGESKTPWLQGPAKFYSYFENFSTRRSFSWCDKYNPNDAPNRQIKRAIEKENKKARGAGQRAFNDTVRRLATWVKKRDPRQVVHQKQMAEEVRRRRRRRRRRRRRYNGL
;
A
#
# COMPACT_ATOMS: atom_id res chain seq x y z
N MET A 1 32.39 8.91 -27.22
CA MET A 1 31.69 9.78 -26.26
C MET A 1 30.39 9.09 -25.90
N SER A 2 30.36 8.43 -24.75
CA SER A 2 29.22 7.62 -24.30
C SER A 2 28.13 8.55 -23.78
N THR A 3 27.01 8.65 -24.47
CA THR A 3 25.82 9.36 -23.98
C THR A 3 25.18 8.49 -22.90
N GLY A 4 25.31 8.92 -21.64
CA GLY A 4 24.62 8.30 -20.52
C GLY A 4 23.12 8.36 -20.72
N GLU A 5 22.49 7.19 -20.82
CA GLU A 5 21.05 7.04 -20.67
C GLU A 5 20.70 7.56 -19.27
N GLY A 6 20.03 8.71 -19.22
CA GLY A 6 19.57 9.29 -17.97
C GLY A 6 18.57 8.35 -17.31
N GLU A 7 18.95 7.78 -16.16
CA GLU A 7 18.07 7.07 -15.26
C GLU A 7 16.77 7.86 -15.08
N ARG A 8 15.63 7.27 -15.44
CA ARG A 8 14.31 7.81 -15.08
C ARG A 8 14.14 7.63 -13.56
N LYS A 9 14.76 8.52 -12.79
CA LYS A 9 14.58 8.60 -11.34
C LYS A 9 13.09 8.79 -11.05
N ARG A 10 12.54 7.99 -10.10
CA ARG A 10 11.13 8.12 -9.69
C ARG A 10 10.87 9.58 -9.32
N ARG A 11 9.86 10.22 -9.94
CA ARG A 11 9.53 11.63 -9.67
C ARG A 11 8.80 11.75 -8.34
N CYS A 12 9.09 12.81 -7.60
CA CYS A 12 8.40 13.06 -6.34
C CYS A 12 6.94 13.45 -6.60
N LEU A 13 6.01 13.04 -5.73
CA LEU A 13 4.59 13.38 -5.93
C LEU A 13 4.34 14.90 -5.90
N TYR A 14 5.09 15.62 -5.07
CA TYR A 14 5.07 17.10 -5.04
C TYR A 14 5.58 17.71 -6.35
N GLU A 15 6.61 17.11 -6.96
CA GLU A 15 7.16 17.56 -8.26
C GLU A 15 6.18 17.28 -9.40
N VAL A 16 5.51 16.12 -9.37
CA VAL A 16 4.46 15.76 -10.34
C VAL A 16 3.30 16.76 -10.32
N LEU A 17 2.91 17.24 -9.12
CA LEU A 17 1.89 18.28 -8.99
C LEU A 17 2.44 19.71 -9.18
N GLY A 18 3.76 19.89 -9.21
CA GLY A 18 4.42 21.20 -9.30
C GLY A 18 4.20 22.07 -8.07
N VAL A 19 4.20 21.49 -6.88
CA VAL A 19 4.00 22.19 -5.60
C VAL A 19 5.18 21.99 -4.66
N GLU A 20 5.32 22.88 -3.67
CA GLU A 20 6.29 22.71 -2.58
C GLU A 20 5.80 21.68 -1.54
N LYS A 21 6.72 21.18 -0.73
CA LYS A 21 6.44 20.19 0.31
C LYS A 21 5.50 20.71 1.40
N ASP A 22 5.53 22.01 1.66
CA ASP A 22 4.71 22.67 2.67
C ASP A 22 3.33 23.11 2.12
N ALA A 23 2.99 22.69 0.90
CA ALA A 23 1.72 23.04 0.25
C ALA A 23 0.51 22.60 1.10
N THR A 24 -0.47 23.50 1.21
CA THR A 24 -1.72 23.25 1.92
C THR A 24 -2.65 22.35 1.11
N ALA A 25 -3.71 21.84 1.75
CA ALA A 25 -4.71 21.03 1.05
C ALA A 25 -5.41 21.79 -0.09
N ASP A 26 -5.59 23.11 0.06
CA ASP A 26 -6.18 23.96 -0.96
C ASP A 26 -5.22 24.18 -2.14
N ASP A 27 -3.91 24.33 -1.87
CA ASP A 27 -2.88 24.44 -2.91
C ASP A 27 -2.79 23.15 -3.74
N LEU A 28 -2.80 22.00 -3.07
CA LEU A 28 -2.81 20.69 -3.74
C LEU A 28 -4.02 20.54 -4.66
N LYS A 29 -5.20 20.96 -4.20
CA LYS A 29 -6.44 20.92 -4.98
C LYS A 29 -6.41 21.88 -6.17
N LEU A 30 -5.84 23.07 -6.00
CA LEU A 30 -5.68 24.04 -7.06
C LEU A 30 -4.69 23.53 -8.13
N ALA A 31 -3.54 23.02 -7.70
CA ALA A 31 -2.51 22.46 -8.55
C ALA A 31 -3.04 21.26 -9.35
N TYR A 32 -3.74 20.33 -8.70
CA TYR A 32 -4.39 19.20 -9.35
C TYR A 32 -5.36 19.66 -10.45
N ARG A 33 -6.24 20.63 -10.17
CA ARG A 33 -7.18 21.15 -11.17
C ARG A 33 -6.48 21.75 -12.38
N LYS A 34 -5.42 22.53 -12.15
CA LYS A 34 -4.62 23.14 -13.24
C LYS A 34 -3.91 22.08 -14.07
N ALA A 35 -3.26 21.12 -13.43
CA ALA A 35 -2.51 20.06 -14.10
C ALA A 35 -3.43 19.09 -14.85
N ALA A 36 -4.57 18.72 -14.25
CA ALA A 36 -5.60 17.88 -14.88
C ALA A 36 -6.20 18.53 -16.13
N LEU A 37 -6.45 19.85 -16.11
CA LEU A 37 -6.93 20.59 -17.28
C LEU A 37 -5.87 20.71 -18.38
N LYS A 38 -4.59 20.80 -18.03
CA LYS A 38 -3.48 20.89 -18.98
C LYS A 38 -3.26 19.55 -19.71
N TRP A 39 -3.29 18.46 -18.96
CA TRP A 39 -3.01 17.11 -19.47
C TRP A 39 -4.27 16.28 -19.74
N HIS A 40 -5.42 16.92 -19.91
CA HIS A 40 -6.66 16.21 -20.24
C HIS A 40 -6.54 15.62 -21.67
N PRO A 41 -6.90 14.34 -21.90
CA PRO A 41 -6.75 13.70 -23.22
C PRO A 41 -7.56 14.41 -24.31
N ASP A 42 -8.72 14.98 -23.98
CA ASP A 42 -9.56 15.76 -24.91
C ASP A 42 -8.87 17.02 -25.46
N LYS A 43 -7.97 17.64 -24.68
CA LYS A 43 -7.24 18.85 -25.11
C LYS A 43 -5.92 18.51 -25.80
N ASN A 44 -5.45 17.28 -25.67
CA ASN A 44 -4.18 16.81 -26.21
C ASN A 44 -4.45 15.63 -27.16
N ALA A 45 -5.37 15.84 -28.12
CA ALA A 45 -5.80 14.83 -29.08
C ALA A 45 -4.64 14.32 -29.96
N ASP A 46 -3.58 15.10 -30.13
CA ASP A 46 -2.39 14.72 -30.88
C ASP A 46 -1.44 13.81 -30.07
N ASN A 47 -1.47 13.91 -28.73
CA ASN A 47 -0.59 13.17 -27.81
C ASN A 47 -1.40 12.47 -26.69
N VAL A 48 -2.45 11.73 -27.06
CA VAL A 48 -3.40 11.14 -26.11
C VAL A 48 -2.73 10.16 -25.14
N GLU A 49 -1.78 9.36 -25.61
CA GLU A 49 -1.09 8.36 -24.79
C GLU A 49 -0.25 9.02 -23.68
N GLU A 50 0.64 9.96 -24.05
CA GLU A 50 1.48 10.69 -23.11
C GLU A 50 0.62 11.51 -22.13
N ALA A 51 -0.41 12.18 -22.62
CA ALA A 51 -1.34 12.92 -21.77
C ALA A 51 -2.05 12.01 -20.77
N THR A 52 -2.44 10.80 -21.19
CA THR A 52 -3.09 9.81 -20.32
C THR A 52 -2.14 9.30 -19.23
N GLU A 53 -0.88 9.04 -19.55
CA GLU A 53 0.12 8.62 -18.56
C GLU A 53 0.40 9.71 -17.53
N ILE A 54 0.66 10.94 -17.99
CA ILE A 54 0.90 12.08 -17.10
C ILE A 54 -0.34 12.39 -16.25
N PHE A 55 -1.54 12.27 -16.83
CA PHE A 55 -2.80 12.45 -16.10
C PHE A 55 -2.98 11.41 -15.00
N LYS A 56 -2.61 10.14 -15.24
CA LYS A 56 -2.61 9.09 -14.21
C LYS A 56 -1.62 9.42 -13.10
N GLU A 57 -0.41 9.88 -13.41
CA GLU A 57 0.57 10.29 -12.41
C GLU A 57 0.09 11.46 -11.55
N ILE A 58 -0.49 12.50 -12.17
CA ILE A 58 -1.08 13.66 -11.48
C ILE A 58 -2.21 13.22 -10.55
N THR A 59 -3.07 12.32 -11.02
CA THR A 59 -4.18 11.79 -10.21
C THR A 59 -3.67 10.95 -9.04
N ASN A 60 -2.65 10.12 -9.25
CA ASN A 60 -1.99 9.36 -8.19
C ASN A 60 -1.41 10.29 -7.12
N ALA A 61 -0.62 11.28 -7.55
CA ALA A 61 0.04 12.24 -6.66
C ALA A 61 -0.99 13.00 -5.80
N TYR A 62 -2.06 13.49 -6.41
CA TYR A 62 -3.12 14.16 -5.65
C TYR A 62 -3.85 13.21 -4.69
N THR A 63 -4.11 11.96 -5.10
CA THR A 63 -4.79 10.99 -4.23
C THR A 63 -3.98 10.71 -2.96
N VAL A 64 -2.67 10.47 -3.08
CA VAL A 64 -1.78 10.25 -1.93
C VAL A 64 -1.65 11.51 -1.08
N LEU A 65 -1.38 12.67 -1.69
CA LEU A 65 -1.07 13.90 -0.95
C LEU A 65 -2.31 14.57 -0.32
N SER A 66 -3.51 14.26 -0.80
CA SER A 66 -4.76 14.84 -0.28
C SER A 66 -5.30 14.15 0.99
N ASP A 67 -4.99 12.87 1.23
CA ASP A 67 -5.32 12.17 2.49
C ASP A 67 -4.18 12.42 3.50
N PRO A 68 -4.42 13.05 4.66
CA PRO A 68 -3.38 13.33 5.64
C PRO A 68 -2.60 12.10 6.12
N ASN A 69 -3.24 10.93 6.19
CA ASN A 69 -2.58 9.70 6.62
C ASN A 69 -1.68 9.13 5.52
N GLU A 70 -2.13 9.21 4.27
CA GLU A 70 -1.37 8.75 3.10
C GLU A 70 -0.20 9.70 2.83
N ARG A 71 -0.40 11.02 2.97
CA ARG A 71 0.67 12.03 2.92
C ARG A 71 1.73 11.82 3.99
N ALA A 72 1.33 11.67 5.26
CA ALA A 72 2.28 11.46 6.34
C ALA A 72 3.14 10.20 6.14
N TRP A 73 2.52 9.13 5.63
CA TRP A 73 3.25 7.89 5.30
C TRP A 73 4.20 8.06 4.12
N TYR A 74 3.75 8.74 3.06
CA TYR A 74 4.58 9.07 1.92
C TYR A 74 5.77 9.91 2.35
N ASP A 75 5.56 10.96 3.15
CA ASP A 75 6.62 11.83 3.63
C ASP A 75 7.65 11.08 4.49
N SER A 76 7.21 10.16 5.36
CA SER A 76 8.12 9.37 6.20
C SER A 76 8.92 8.30 5.45
N HIS A 77 8.44 7.83 4.30
CA HIS A 77 9.12 6.81 3.48
C HIS A 77 9.58 7.33 2.13
N ARG A 78 9.52 8.65 1.91
CA ARG A 78 9.77 9.29 0.61
C ARG A 78 11.14 8.91 0.07
N GLU A 79 12.16 8.91 0.92
CA GLU A 79 13.52 8.58 0.50
C GLU A 79 13.63 7.13 0.01
N GLN A 80 13.02 6.17 0.73
CA GLN A 80 12.98 4.76 0.32
C GLN A 80 12.21 4.59 -0.99
N ILE A 81 11.04 5.25 -1.13
CA ILE A 81 10.22 5.22 -2.34
C ILE A 81 10.99 5.76 -3.55
N LEU A 82 11.73 6.86 -3.38
CA LEU A 82 12.44 7.56 -4.46
C LEU A 82 13.78 6.91 -4.82
N ARG A 83 14.45 6.27 -3.87
CA ARG A 83 15.66 5.48 -4.12
C ARG A 83 15.36 4.24 -4.97
N GLY A 84 14.17 3.64 -4.78
CA GLY A 84 13.59 2.66 -5.69
C GLY A 84 14.54 1.55 -6.12
N GLY A 85 14.70 0.51 -5.28
CA GLY A 85 15.34 -0.76 -5.68
C GLY A 85 16.77 -0.67 -6.22
N ASP A 86 17.47 0.45 -6.03
CA ASP A 86 18.91 0.51 -6.26
C ASP A 86 19.57 -0.28 -5.13
N GLY A 87 20.07 -1.47 -5.47
CA GLY A 87 20.59 -2.50 -4.57
C GLY A 87 21.87 -2.12 -3.86
N THR A 88 21.89 -0.97 -3.16
CA THR A 88 22.87 -0.72 -2.12
C THR A 88 22.44 -1.52 -0.89
N GLU A 89 23.24 -2.55 -0.61
CA GLU A 89 23.13 -3.61 0.40
C GLU A 89 23.01 -3.13 1.87
N GLU A 90 22.65 -1.86 2.12
CA GLU A 90 22.80 -1.23 3.44
C GLU A 90 21.54 -1.21 4.32
N GLU A 91 20.36 -1.60 3.84
CA GLU A 91 19.17 -1.75 4.70
C GLU A 91 18.44 -3.07 4.47
N GLY A 92 18.97 -4.13 5.11
CA GLY A 92 18.28 -5.35 5.53
C GLY A 92 17.05 -5.76 4.72
N ASP A 93 17.30 -6.37 3.56
CA ASP A 93 16.28 -6.64 2.56
C ASP A 93 15.18 -7.60 3.05
N CYS A 94 13.95 -7.11 3.02
CA CYS A 94 12.75 -7.90 3.29
C CYS A 94 12.32 -8.72 2.06
N GLY A 95 13.04 -8.64 0.93
CA GLY A 95 12.83 -9.44 -0.28
C GLY A 95 11.78 -8.90 -1.24
N ILE A 96 10.95 -7.92 -0.83
CA ILE A 96 9.94 -7.27 -1.67
C ILE A 96 9.91 -5.77 -1.38
N ASP A 97 10.09 -4.93 -2.41
CA ASP A 97 9.78 -3.50 -2.36
C ASP A 97 8.25 -3.31 -2.38
N LEU A 98 7.62 -3.37 -1.20
CA LEU A 98 6.18 -3.16 -1.06
C LEU A 98 5.77 -1.72 -1.40
N PHE A 99 6.69 -0.76 -1.34
CA PHE A 99 6.40 0.65 -1.51
C PHE A 99 5.98 0.99 -2.94
N GLN A 100 6.43 0.24 -3.94
CA GLN A 100 6.02 0.43 -5.34
C GLN A 100 4.51 0.22 -5.56
N PHE A 101 3.87 -0.63 -4.74
CA PHE A 101 2.46 -1.00 -4.88
C PHE A 101 1.49 -0.01 -4.22
N PHE A 102 2.02 1.01 -3.52
CA PHE A 102 1.25 2.16 -3.05
C PHE A 102 1.03 3.20 -4.16
N SER A 103 1.57 3.00 -5.36
CA SER A 103 1.27 3.86 -6.51
C SER A 103 0.07 3.34 -7.29
N SER A 104 -0.91 4.20 -7.60
CA SER A 104 -2.03 3.81 -8.48
C SER A 104 -1.61 3.61 -9.94
N THR A 105 -0.32 3.78 -10.26
CA THR A 105 0.26 3.48 -11.57
C THR A 105 0.69 2.02 -11.70
N CYS A 106 0.64 1.22 -10.62
CA CYS A 106 1.08 -0.18 -10.66
C CYS A 106 0.09 -1.14 -11.35
N TYR A 107 -1.13 -0.70 -11.65
CA TYR A 107 -2.14 -1.51 -12.32
C TYR A 107 -2.86 -0.72 -13.42
N LYS A 108 -3.36 -1.44 -14.43
CA LYS A 108 -4.13 -0.91 -15.55
C LYS A 108 -5.57 -1.42 -15.45
N GLY A 109 -6.45 -0.57 -14.94
CA GLY A 109 -7.88 -0.89 -14.82
C GLY A 109 -8.20 -1.89 -13.70
N TYR A 110 -9.50 -2.16 -13.55
CA TYR A 110 -10.04 -3.03 -12.50
C TYR A 110 -10.50 -4.39 -13.05
N GLY A 111 -9.81 -4.90 -14.06
CA GLY A 111 -10.05 -6.23 -14.63
C GLY A 111 -9.19 -7.31 -13.97
N ASP A 112 -9.45 -8.56 -14.36
CA ASP A 112 -8.64 -9.75 -14.02
C ASP A 112 -7.54 -10.02 -15.06
N GLU A 113 -7.23 -9.02 -15.90
CA GLU A 113 -6.10 -9.08 -16.85
C GLU A 113 -4.77 -9.16 -16.12
N GLU A 114 -3.68 -9.51 -16.82
CA GLU A 114 -2.37 -9.69 -16.21
C GLU A 114 -1.84 -8.42 -15.50
N ASP A 115 -2.04 -7.26 -16.12
CA ASP A 115 -1.74 -5.93 -15.57
C ASP A 115 -2.91 -5.34 -14.73
N GLY A 116 -3.99 -6.10 -14.54
CA GLY A 116 -5.20 -5.65 -13.86
C GLY A 116 -5.02 -5.54 -12.34
N PHE A 117 -5.81 -4.67 -11.70
CA PHE A 117 -5.80 -4.47 -10.25
C PHE A 117 -5.80 -5.79 -9.46
N PHE A 118 -6.66 -6.74 -9.84
CA PHE A 118 -6.82 -7.98 -9.08
C PHE A 118 -5.62 -8.91 -9.21
N SER A 119 -5.05 -9.02 -10.41
CA SER A 119 -3.90 -9.88 -10.68
C SER A 119 -2.62 -9.33 -10.07
N VAL A 120 -2.38 -8.01 -10.18
CA VAL A 120 -1.20 -7.37 -9.59
C VAL A 120 -1.20 -7.57 -8.07
N TYR A 121 -2.27 -7.18 -7.39
CA TYR A 121 -2.30 -7.30 -5.93
C TYR A 121 -2.34 -8.76 -5.46
N ARG A 122 -3.01 -9.67 -6.20
CA ARG A 122 -2.95 -11.11 -5.89
C ARG A 122 -1.51 -11.62 -5.88
N LYS A 123 -0.75 -11.36 -6.95
CA LYS A 123 0.67 -11.75 -7.05
C LYS A 123 1.49 -11.19 -5.90
N VAL A 124 1.28 -9.92 -5.52
CA VAL A 124 2.03 -9.30 -4.40
C VAL A 124 1.74 -9.98 -3.06
N PHE A 125 0.47 -10.28 -2.77
CA PHE A 125 0.12 -10.93 -1.52
C PHE A 125 0.51 -12.41 -1.49
N GLU A 126 0.52 -13.09 -2.65
CA GLU A 126 1.10 -14.43 -2.80
C GLU A 126 2.62 -14.41 -2.58
N GLN A 127 3.34 -13.42 -3.10
CA GLN A 127 4.78 -13.27 -2.84
C GLN A 127 5.09 -13.00 -1.36
N ILE A 128 4.27 -12.20 -0.67
CA ILE A 128 4.41 -12.00 0.78
C ILE A 128 4.28 -13.35 1.49
N ASP A 129 3.32 -14.18 1.07
CA ASP A 129 3.07 -15.50 1.63
C ASP A 129 4.24 -16.46 1.41
N GLU A 130 4.75 -16.54 0.17
CA GLU A 130 5.92 -17.36 -0.19
C GLU A 130 7.15 -17.00 0.65
N LEU A 131 7.36 -15.71 0.95
CA LEU A 131 8.44 -15.28 1.83
C LEU A 131 8.25 -15.69 3.29
N GLU A 132 7.01 -15.80 3.77
CA GLU A 132 6.72 -16.29 5.11
C GLU A 132 6.94 -17.80 5.19
N GLU A 133 6.48 -18.56 4.18
CA GLU A 133 6.69 -20.01 4.08
C GLU A 133 8.19 -20.38 4.03
N GLY A 134 9.00 -19.59 3.30
CA GLY A 134 10.44 -19.84 3.15
C GLY A 134 11.26 -19.74 4.45
N GLU A 135 10.73 -19.10 5.50
CA GLU A 135 11.39 -18.99 6.81
C GLU A 135 10.85 -19.99 7.85
N GLU A 136 9.89 -20.84 7.47
CA GLU A 136 9.34 -21.85 8.37
C GLU A 136 10.29 -23.03 8.60
N GLU A 137 10.20 -23.60 9.81
CA GLU A 137 10.93 -24.81 10.15
C GLU A 137 10.26 -26.02 9.47
N VAL A 138 11.05 -26.93 8.90
CA VAL A 138 10.55 -28.10 8.17
C VAL A 138 9.59 -28.91 9.05
N GLY A 139 8.31 -28.94 8.67
CA GLY A 139 7.26 -29.70 9.36
C GLY A 139 6.26 -28.87 10.17
N THR A 140 6.36 -27.53 10.19
CA THR A 140 5.26 -26.67 10.64
C THR A 140 4.24 -26.44 9.53
N TYR A 141 2.96 -26.30 9.89
CA TYR A 141 1.89 -26.03 8.93
C TYR A 141 1.64 -24.51 8.87
N HIS A 142 1.91 -23.89 7.72
CA HIS A 142 1.48 -22.54 7.43
C HIS A 142 -0.03 -22.54 7.15
N ASP A 143 -0.81 -21.75 7.91
CA ASP A 143 -2.22 -21.52 7.56
C ASP A 143 -2.25 -20.51 6.41
N ALA A 144 -2.32 -21.05 5.19
CA ALA A 144 -2.33 -20.23 3.98
C ALA A 144 -3.41 -19.12 4.07
N PRO A 145 -3.07 -17.88 3.69
CA PRO A 145 -3.99 -16.77 3.74
C PRO A 145 -5.19 -17.06 2.84
N PRO A 146 -6.38 -16.55 3.18
CA PRO A 146 -7.50 -16.58 2.27
C PRO A 146 -7.10 -15.94 0.94
N SER A 147 -7.48 -16.51 -0.20
CA SER A 147 -7.16 -15.92 -1.51
C SER A 147 -7.81 -14.54 -1.70
N PHE A 148 -7.13 -13.64 -2.42
CA PHE A 148 -7.66 -12.33 -2.82
C PHE A 148 -8.89 -12.42 -3.74
N GLY A 149 -9.01 -13.54 -4.46
CA GLY A 149 -10.07 -13.78 -5.45
C GLY A 149 -9.96 -12.89 -6.70
N GLU A 150 -11.07 -12.82 -7.43
CA GLU A 150 -11.24 -12.14 -8.72
C GLU A 150 -12.20 -10.95 -8.60
N SER A 151 -12.32 -10.17 -9.67
CA SER A 151 -13.22 -9.02 -9.76
C SER A 151 -14.67 -9.33 -9.39
N LYS A 152 -15.14 -10.54 -9.70
CA LYS A 152 -16.53 -11.00 -9.47
C LYS A 152 -16.73 -11.73 -8.15
N THR A 153 -15.69 -11.95 -7.35
CA THR A 153 -15.82 -12.71 -6.11
C THR A 153 -16.71 -11.95 -5.10
N PRO A 154 -17.77 -12.58 -4.56
CA PRO A 154 -18.64 -11.94 -3.57
C PRO A 154 -17.89 -11.55 -2.30
N TRP A 155 -18.09 -10.32 -1.82
CA TRP A 155 -17.37 -9.73 -0.68
C TRP A 155 -17.30 -10.64 0.56
N LEU A 156 -18.43 -11.22 0.96
CA LEU A 156 -18.54 -12.05 2.16
C LEU A 156 -17.91 -13.44 2.03
N GLN A 157 -17.67 -13.91 0.80
CA GLN A 157 -17.16 -15.27 0.58
C GLN A 157 -15.63 -15.32 0.60
N GLY A 158 -14.95 -14.28 0.10
CA GLY A 158 -13.49 -14.24 0.00
C GLY A 158 -12.90 -12.93 0.54
N PRO A 159 -13.12 -11.78 -0.14
CA PRO A 159 -12.42 -10.53 0.14
C PRO A 159 -12.47 -10.08 1.60
N ALA A 160 -13.62 -10.25 2.28
CA ALA A 160 -13.76 -9.90 3.69
C ALA A 160 -12.79 -10.69 4.60
N LYS A 161 -12.61 -11.99 4.34
CA LYS A 161 -11.69 -12.84 5.10
C LYS A 161 -10.24 -12.50 4.78
N PHE A 162 -9.94 -12.30 3.49
CA PHE A 162 -8.64 -11.85 3.00
C PHE A 162 -8.19 -10.58 3.74
N TYR A 163 -9.00 -9.52 3.70
CA TYR A 163 -8.62 -8.25 4.33
C TYR A 163 -8.52 -8.37 5.84
N SER A 164 -9.39 -9.18 6.48
CA SER A 164 -9.30 -9.43 7.92
C SER A 164 -8.02 -10.14 8.32
N TYR A 165 -7.48 -11.03 7.47
CA TYR A 165 -6.20 -11.68 7.70
C TYR A 165 -5.06 -10.64 7.59
N PHE A 166 -4.98 -9.92 6.48
CA PHE A 166 -3.87 -8.99 6.23
C PHE A 166 -3.90 -7.73 7.10
N GLU A 167 -5.06 -7.29 7.59
CA GLU A 167 -5.17 -6.22 8.59
C GLU A 167 -4.57 -6.64 9.95
N ASN A 168 -4.56 -7.94 10.25
CA ASN A 168 -3.96 -8.50 11.47
C ASN A 168 -2.64 -9.24 11.19
N PHE A 169 -2.05 -9.04 10.01
CA PHE A 169 -0.85 -9.75 9.57
C PHE A 169 0.29 -9.60 10.57
N SER A 170 1.02 -10.68 10.82
CA SER A 170 2.23 -10.67 11.62
C SER A 170 3.21 -11.67 11.01
N THR A 171 4.33 -11.15 10.53
CA THR A 171 5.44 -11.95 10.02
C THR A 171 5.98 -12.92 11.08
N ARG A 172 6.32 -14.12 10.62
CA ARG A 172 7.04 -15.17 11.35
C ARG A 172 8.54 -15.13 11.10
N ARG A 173 8.97 -14.36 10.10
CA ARG A 173 10.38 -14.30 9.68
C ARG A 173 11.29 -13.85 10.82
N SER A 174 12.51 -14.36 10.80
CA SER A 174 13.48 -14.16 11.87
C SER A 174 14.06 -12.74 11.92
N PHE A 175 14.09 -12.04 10.78
CA PHE A 175 14.77 -10.75 10.59
C PHE A 175 16.24 -10.76 11.05
N SER A 176 16.87 -11.94 11.03
CA SER A 176 18.26 -12.12 11.46
C SER A 176 19.26 -11.25 10.70
N TRP A 177 18.95 -10.92 9.45
CA TRP A 177 19.73 -9.97 8.62
C TRP A 177 19.72 -8.53 9.14
N CYS A 178 18.82 -8.18 10.07
CA CYS A 178 18.84 -6.88 10.75
C CYS A 178 19.86 -6.82 11.91
N ASP A 179 20.55 -7.92 12.23
CA ASP A 179 21.56 -7.95 13.28
C ASP A 179 22.77 -7.09 12.89
N LYS A 180 23.11 -6.10 13.73
CA LYS A 180 24.19 -5.15 13.47
C LYS A 180 25.56 -5.68 13.85
N TYR A 181 25.60 -6.61 14.79
CA TYR A 181 26.84 -7.14 15.36
C TYR A 181 26.74 -8.65 15.52
N ASN A 182 27.85 -9.36 15.33
CA ASN A 182 27.91 -10.79 15.61
C ASN A 182 28.13 -11.01 17.12
N PRO A 183 27.23 -11.74 17.83
CA PRO A 183 27.37 -12.00 19.26
C PRO A 183 28.65 -12.76 19.65
N ASN A 184 29.31 -13.44 18.69
CA ASN A 184 30.55 -14.19 18.93
C ASN A 184 31.80 -13.31 18.98
N ASP A 185 31.74 -12.09 18.45
CA ASP A 185 32.87 -11.13 18.46
C ASP A 185 32.98 -10.40 19.81
N ALA A 186 32.07 -10.68 20.74
CA ALA A 186 32.02 -10.02 22.03
C ALA A 186 33.21 -10.42 22.93
N PRO A 187 34.01 -9.46 23.43
CA PRO A 187 35.20 -9.75 24.24
C PRO A 187 34.85 -10.21 25.67
N ASN A 188 33.62 -10.01 26.13
CA ASN A 188 33.15 -10.52 27.41
C ASN A 188 31.62 -10.72 27.43
N ARG A 189 31.13 -11.43 28.47
CA ARG A 189 29.70 -11.75 28.64
C ARG A 189 28.79 -10.51 28.71
N GLN A 190 29.29 -9.41 29.25
CA GLN A 190 28.49 -8.17 29.39
C GLN A 190 28.26 -7.51 28.03
N ILE A 191 29.30 -7.43 27.21
CA ILE A 191 29.21 -6.91 25.84
C ILE A 191 28.38 -7.84 24.96
N LYS A 192 28.51 -9.17 25.12
CA LYS A 192 27.66 -10.14 24.41
C LYS A 192 26.17 -9.89 24.68
N ARG A 193 25.79 -9.69 25.95
CA ARG A 193 24.41 -9.35 26.33
C ARG A 193 23.95 -8.01 25.76
N ALA A 194 24.84 -7.03 25.68
CA ALA A 194 24.53 -5.73 25.08
C ALA A 194 24.26 -5.88 23.58
N ILE A 195 25.12 -6.62 22.87
CA ILE A 195 24.96 -6.96 21.45
C ILE A 195 23.65 -7.71 21.20
N GLU A 196 23.36 -8.77 21.93
CA GLU A 196 22.13 -9.56 21.79
C GLU A 196 20.87 -8.70 22.02
N LYS A 197 20.93 -7.77 22.98
CA LYS A 197 19.84 -6.83 23.26
C LYS A 197 19.66 -5.83 22.12
N GLU A 198 20.75 -5.32 21.54
CA GLU A 198 20.70 -4.40 20.40
C GLU A 198 20.19 -5.09 19.14
N ASN A 199 20.70 -6.28 18.82
CA ASN A 199 20.21 -7.11 17.72
C ASN A 199 18.73 -7.42 17.89
N LYS A 200 18.28 -7.86 19.08
CA LYS A 200 16.84 -8.07 19.34
C LYS A 200 16.01 -6.80 19.12
N LYS A 201 16.54 -5.63 19.46
CA LYS A 201 15.87 -4.34 19.20
C LYS A 201 15.80 -4.04 17.70
N ALA A 202 16.88 -4.30 16.95
CA ALA A 202 16.95 -4.11 15.51
C ALA A 202 15.98 -5.05 14.77
N ARG A 203 16.02 -6.36 15.05
CA ARG A 203 15.07 -7.34 14.51
C ARG A 203 13.63 -6.97 14.80
N GLY A 204 13.33 -6.62 16.05
CA GLY A 204 11.99 -6.19 16.43
C GLY A 204 11.54 -4.89 15.75
N ALA A 205 12.46 -3.99 15.42
CA ALA A 205 12.15 -2.78 14.65
C ALA A 205 11.84 -3.13 13.18
N GLY A 206 12.65 -4.00 12.55
CA GLY A 206 12.41 -4.50 11.19
C GLY A 206 11.07 -5.23 11.06
N GLN A 207 10.79 -6.17 11.98
CA GLN A 207 9.51 -6.88 12.03
C GLN A 207 8.31 -5.95 12.14
N ARG A 208 8.40 -4.92 13.02
CA ARG A 208 7.33 -3.92 13.16
C ARG A 208 7.15 -3.10 11.89
N ALA A 209 8.24 -2.63 11.30
CA ALA A 209 8.20 -1.86 10.06
C ALA A 209 7.55 -2.67 8.92
N PHE A 210 7.95 -3.93 8.73
CA PHE A 210 7.39 -4.81 7.70
C PHE A 210 5.91 -5.13 7.94
N ASN A 211 5.53 -5.45 9.18
CA ASN A 211 4.13 -5.67 9.52
C ASN A 211 3.27 -4.42 9.26
N ASP A 212 3.78 -3.24 9.63
CA ASP A 212 3.09 -1.99 9.40
C ASP A 212 2.97 -1.68 7.89
N THR A 213 4.00 -1.97 7.08
CA THR A 213 3.93 -1.81 5.63
C THR A 213 2.89 -2.74 4.99
N VAL A 214 2.84 -4.02 5.39
CA VAL A 214 1.88 -4.99 4.83
C VAL A 214 0.45 -4.62 5.23
N ARG A 215 0.20 -4.30 6.51
CA ARG A 215 -1.13 -3.88 6.98
C ARG A 215 -1.61 -2.59 6.32
N ARG A 216 -0.71 -1.63 6.10
CA ARG A 216 -1.00 -0.40 5.37
C ARG A 216 -1.29 -0.68 3.91
N LEU A 217 -0.55 -1.58 3.26
CA LEU A 217 -0.82 -2.01 1.89
C LEU A 217 -2.20 -2.64 1.80
N ALA A 218 -2.56 -3.54 2.72
CA ALA A 218 -3.89 -4.14 2.79
C ALA A 218 -4.99 -3.07 2.91
N THR A 219 -4.82 -2.09 3.81
CA THR A 219 -5.76 -0.97 3.97
C THR A 219 -5.84 -0.10 2.70
N TRP A 220 -4.70 0.17 2.07
CA TRP A 220 -4.59 0.93 0.84
C TRP A 220 -5.34 0.29 -0.33
N VAL A 221 -5.14 -1.01 -0.53
CA VAL A 221 -5.80 -1.83 -1.55
C VAL A 221 -7.30 -1.91 -1.25
N LYS A 222 -7.66 -2.14 0.02
CA LYS A 222 -9.06 -2.22 0.46
C LYS A 222 -9.85 -0.99 0.03
N LYS A 223 -9.35 0.23 0.34
CA LYS A 223 -10.00 1.51 -0.03
C LYS A 223 -10.26 1.65 -1.53
N ARG A 224 -9.40 1.07 -2.38
CA ARG A 224 -9.43 1.18 -3.84
C ARG A 224 -10.15 0.02 -4.52
N ASP A 225 -10.48 -1.04 -3.77
CA ASP A 225 -11.20 -2.21 -4.27
C ASP A 225 -12.66 -1.85 -4.60
N PRO A 226 -13.10 -1.96 -5.88
CA PRO A 226 -14.47 -1.70 -6.27
C PRO A 226 -15.50 -2.56 -5.51
N ARG A 227 -15.11 -3.81 -5.14
CA ARG A 227 -15.96 -4.72 -4.37
C ARG A 227 -16.25 -4.17 -2.98
N GLN A 228 -15.29 -3.47 -2.37
CA GLN A 228 -15.49 -2.81 -1.08
C GLN A 228 -16.50 -1.66 -1.20
N VAL A 229 -16.35 -0.81 -2.23
CA VAL A 229 -17.23 0.35 -2.43
C VAL A 229 -18.69 -0.10 -2.62
N VAL A 230 -18.91 -1.14 -3.43
CA VAL A 230 -20.25 -1.72 -3.63
C VAL A 230 -20.80 -2.26 -2.31
N HIS A 231 -20.01 -3.01 -1.54
CA HIS A 231 -20.42 -3.55 -0.26
C HIS A 231 -20.77 -2.45 0.76
N GLN A 232 -19.93 -1.42 0.89
CA GLN A 232 -20.20 -0.28 1.77
C GLN A 232 -21.49 0.45 1.38
N LYS A 233 -21.74 0.63 0.08
CA LYS A 233 -22.98 1.25 -0.42
C LYS A 233 -24.21 0.42 -0.07
N GLN A 234 -24.16 -0.90 -0.24
CA GLN A 234 -25.23 -1.82 0.14
C GLN A 234 -25.52 -1.77 1.66
N MET A 235 -24.47 -1.82 2.48
CA MET A 235 -24.60 -1.73 3.94
C MET A 235 -25.17 -0.38 4.38
N ALA A 236 -24.71 0.72 3.79
CA ALA A 236 -25.23 2.06 4.08
C ALA A 236 -26.70 2.20 3.70
N GLU A 237 -27.11 1.64 2.55
CA GLU A 237 -28.50 1.61 2.12
C GLU A 237 -29.38 0.78 3.07
N GLU A 238 -28.90 -0.39 3.50
CA GLU A 238 -29.62 -1.22 4.44
C GLU A 238 -29.83 -0.51 5.79
N VAL A 239 -28.79 0.14 6.32
CA VAL A 239 -28.88 0.95 7.54
C VAL A 239 -29.88 2.09 7.36
N ARG A 240 -29.85 2.81 6.22
CA ARG A 240 -30.83 3.86 5.90
C ARG A 240 -32.25 3.29 5.85
N ARG A 241 -32.45 2.11 5.26
CA ARG A 241 -33.75 1.40 5.19
C ARG A 241 -34.24 0.99 6.57
N ARG A 242 -33.37 0.42 7.42
CA ARG A 242 -33.66 0.06 8.82
C ARG A 242 -34.02 1.31 9.64
N ARG A 243 -33.29 2.41 9.50
CA ARG A 243 -33.59 3.71 10.15
C ARG A 243 -34.95 4.28 9.71
N ARG A 244 -35.27 4.25 8.42
CA ARG A 244 -36.58 4.66 7.88
C ARG A 244 -37.72 3.82 8.45
N ARG A 245 -37.57 2.49 8.49
CA ARG A 245 -38.54 1.56 9.10
C ARG A 245 -38.77 1.86 10.59
N ARG A 246 -37.70 2.06 11.37
CA ARG A 246 -37.79 2.44 12.79
C ARG A 246 -38.51 3.78 13.00
N ARG A 247 -38.21 4.80 12.19
CA ARG A 247 -38.91 6.10 12.24
C ARG A 247 -40.40 5.97 11.93
N ARG A 248 -40.78 5.18 10.91
CA ARG A 248 -42.19 4.91 10.58
C ARG A 248 -42.93 4.19 11.71
N ARG A 249 -42.31 3.19 12.35
CA ARG A 249 -42.89 2.49 13.52
C ARG A 249 -43.12 3.44 14.70
N ARG A 250 -42.14 4.28 15.03
CA ARG A 250 -42.28 5.29 16.11
C ARG A 250 -43.39 6.31 15.83
N ARG A 251 -43.51 6.79 14.58
CA ARG A 251 -44.61 7.70 14.18
C ARG A 251 -45.99 7.04 14.29
N ARG A 252 -46.10 5.74 13.98
CA ARG A 252 -47.35 4.99 14.17
C ARG A 252 -47.70 4.78 15.64
N TYR A 253 -46.71 4.63 16.51
CA TYR A 253 -46.92 4.41 17.95
C TYR A 253 -47.24 5.69 18.72
N ASN A 254 -46.63 6.83 18.36
CA ASN A 254 -46.88 8.14 19.00
C ASN A 254 -48.07 8.92 18.39
N GLY A 255 -48.78 8.34 17.41
CA GLY A 255 -49.94 8.95 16.73
C GLY A 255 -51.28 8.29 17.07
N LEU A 256 -51.28 7.47 18.13
CA LEU A 256 -52.44 6.95 18.87
C LEU A 256 -52.39 7.58 20.26
#